data_AF-A0A1V5ASI2-F1
#
_entry.id   AF-A0A1V5ASI2-F1
#
_cell.length_a   1.000
_cell.length_b   1.000
_cell.length_c   1.000
_cell.angle_alpha   90.00
_cell.angle_beta   90.00
_cell.angle_gamma   90.00
#
_symmetry.space_group_name_H-M   'P 1'
#
loop_
_entity.id
_entity.type
_entity.pdbx_description
1 polymer ?
#
loop_
_entity_poly.entity_id
_entity_poly.type
_entity_poly.pdbx_seq_one_letter_code
_entity_poly.pdbx_strand_id
1 'polypeptide(L)'
;MNAKIPILLIICLLASVVPVYCASLSNQWAVEDKADGIAIGPGGEVYVNINQNHRVVKYSPEGEMLMEWSLEGVADDIAVGPGGEVYVNINQNHRVVKYSPEGVMLDGWTVEGEMTDMAIGSNGLVYLSFTNGLIQVFVA
;
A
#
# COMPACT_ATOMS: atom_id res chain seq x y z
N MET A 1 -58.52 -33.03 32.60
CA MET A 1 -57.71 -32.02 31.88
C MET A 1 -56.25 -32.34 32.19
N ASN A 2 -55.56 -32.93 31.22
CA ASN A 2 -54.24 -33.53 31.41
C ASN A 2 -53.15 -32.48 31.15
N ALA A 3 -52.41 -32.11 32.19
CA ALA A 3 -51.14 -31.40 32.06
C ALA A 3 -50.01 -32.43 32.10
N LYS A 4 -49.16 -32.45 31.06
CA LYS A 4 -47.90 -33.20 31.05
C LYS A 4 -46.74 -32.18 31.06
N ILE A 5 -45.79 -32.38 31.96
CA ILE A 5 -44.48 -31.71 32.09
C ILE A 5 -43.49 -32.83 32.51
N PRO A 6 -42.17 -32.83 32.17
CA PRO A 6 -41.44 -32.32 31.00
C PRO A 6 -40.57 -33.43 30.35
N ILE A 7 -39.97 -33.17 29.18
CA ILE A 7 -38.75 -33.89 28.74
C ILE A 7 -37.64 -32.86 28.63
N LEU A 8 -36.67 -32.98 29.53
CA LEU A 8 -35.38 -32.32 29.45
C LEU A 8 -34.50 -33.17 28.53
N LEU A 9 -34.17 -32.68 27.34
CA LEU A 9 -32.94 -33.07 26.66
C LEU A 9 -32.33 -31.81 26.04
N ILE A 10 -31.47 -31.18 26.83
CA ILE A 10 -30.54 -30.16 26.36
C ILE A 10 -29.49 -30.92 25.55
N ILE A 11 -29.54 -30.80 24.22
CA ILE A 11 -28.37 -31.01 23.38
C ILE A 11 -28.09 -29.67 22.72
N CYS A 12 -27.24 -28.91 23.40
CA CYS A 12 -26.55 -27.77 22.84
C CYS A 12 -25.56 -28.33 21.80
N LEU A 13 -26.00 -28.44 20.54
CA LEU A 13 -25.06 -28.63 19.44
C LEU A 13 -24.49 -27.25 19.12
N LEU A 14 -23.23 -27.06 19.50
CA LEU A 14 -22.42 -25.91 19.19
C LEU A 14 -22.56 -25.57 17.70
N ALA A 15 -23.35 -24.56 17.36
CA ALA A 15 -23.06 -23.77 16.18
C ALA A 15 -21.73 -23.09 16.51
N SER A 16 -20.62 -23.75 16.16
CA SER A 16 -19.33 -23.08 16.06
C SER A 16 -19.55 -21.95 15.07
N VAL A 17 -19.81 -20.75 15.59
CA VAL A 17 -19.73 -19.53 14.83
C VAL A 17 -18.25 -19.41 14.52
N VAL A 18 -17.81 -20.05 13.45
CA VAL A 18 -16.51 -19.78 12.87
C VAL A 18 -16.75 -18.45 12.16
N PRO A 19 -16.31 -17.30 12.69
CA PRO A 19 -16.39 -16.07 11.93
C PRO A 19 -15.60 -16.31 10.64
N VAL A 20 -16.30 -16.35 9.52
CA VAL A 20 -15.67 -16.24 8.22
C VAL A 20 -15.18 -14.80 8.16
N TYR A 21 -13.93 -14.57 8.52
CA TYR A 21 -13.25 -13.28 8.30
C TYR A 21 -12.99 -13.14 6.79
N CYS A 22 -14.06 -13.00 6.01
CA CYS A 22 -13.93 -12.55 4.64
C CYS A 22 -13.67 -11.04 4.68
N ALA A 23 -12.84 -10.55 3.78
CA ALA A 23 -12.68 -9.11 3.60
C ALA A 23 -14.05 -8.50 3.24
N SER A 24 -14.47 -7.47 3.97
CA SER A 24 -15.63 -6.65 3.62
C SER A 24 -15.17 -5.27 3.20
N LEU A 25 -15.68 -4.76 2.08
CA LEU A 25 -15.41 -3.39 1.64
C LEU A 25 -15.96 -2.42 2.69
N SER A 26 -15.08 -1.63 3.31
CA SER A 26 -15.45 -0.63 4.31
C SER A 26 -15.84 0.70 3.67
N ASN A 27 -15.10 1.13 2.64
CA ASN A 27 -15.32 2.37 1.91
C ASN A 27 -14.67 2.29 0.50
N GLN A 28 -15.05 3.19 -0.40
CA GLN A 28 -14.39 3.40 -1.69
C GLN A 28 -14.44 4.89 -2.09
N TRP A 29 -13.38 5.38 -2.70
CA TRP A 29 -13.30 6.72 -3.27
C TRP A 29 -12.57 6.67 -4.63
N ALA A 30 -12.85 7.64 -5.49
CA ALA A 30 -12.28 7.73 -6.83
C ALA A 30 -11.08 8.68 -6.85
N VAL A 31 -10.12 8.38 -7.72
CA VAL A 31 -9.01 9.27 -8.09
C VAL A 31 -9.23 9.81 -9.50
N GLU A 32 -8.53 10.89 -9.85
CA GLU A 32 -8.75 11.63 -11.11
C GLU A 32 -8.39 10.80 -12.37
N ASP A 33 -7.46 9.84 -12.27
CA ASP A 33 -6.99 9.02 -13.39
C ASP A 33 -6.55 7.61 -12.95
N LYS A 34 -5.78 6.89 -13.79
CA LYS A 34 -5.23 5.57 -13.49
C LYS A 34 -4.22 5.62 -12.34
N ALA A 35 -4.59 5.03 -11.20
CA ALA A 35 -3.69 4.66 -10.12
C ALA A 35 -2.97 3.35 -10.47
N ASP A 36 -1.64 3.33 -10.39
CA ASP A 36 -0.82 2.14 -10.71
C ASP A 36 -0.09 1.54 -9.50
N GLY A 37 -0.08 2.25 -8.38
CA GLY A 37 0.64 1.93 -7.16
C GLY A 37 0.11 2.78 -6.00
N ILE A 38 0.12 2.17 -4.81
CA ILE A 38 -0.42 2.75 -3.59
C ILE A 38 0.46 2.37 -2.40
N ALA A 39 0.68 3.32 -1.50
CA ALA A 39 1.42 3.10 -0.26
C ALA A 39 0.78 3.86 0.90
N ILE A 40 0.98 3.35 2.11
CA ILE A 40 0.47 3.95 3.34
C ILE A 40 1.62 4.53 4.14
N GLY A 41 1.51 5.81 4.49
CA GLY A 41 2.45 6.48 5.37
C GLY A 41 2.27 6.09 6.84
N PRO A 42 3.27 6.41 7.68
CA PRO A 42 3.23 6.09 9.12
C PRO A 42 2.08 6.78 9.88
N GLY A 43 1.53 7.88 9.35
CA GLY A 43 0.36 8.57 9.90
C GLY A 43 -0.98 8.09 9.35
N GLY A 44 -0.98 7.07 8.47
CA GLY A 44 -2.17 6.55 7.80
C GLY A 44 -2.51 7.26 6.49
N GLU A 45 -1.72 8.25 6.06
CA GLU A 45 -1.95 8.92 4.79
C GLU A 45 -1.73 7.96 3.61
N VAL A 46 -2.51 8.14 2.55
CA VAL A 46 -2.52 7.25 1.40
C VAL A 46 -1.81 7.95 0.24
N TYR A 47 -0.70 7.39 -0.23
CA TYR A 47 0.07 7.90 -1.35
C TYR A 47 -0.25 7.07 -2.58
N VAL A 48 -0.61 7.73 -3.68
CA VAL A 48 -1.00 7.09 -4.93
C VAL A 48 -0.19 7.69 -6.06
N ASN A 49 0.43 6.85 -6.90
CA ASN A 49 1.00 7.32 -8.16
C ASN A 49 -0.13 7.46 -9.20
N ILE A 50 -0.09 8.53 -9.98
CA ILE A 50 -1.09 8.78 -11.02
C ILE A 50 -0.36 8.86 -12.35
N ASN A 51 -0.51 7.81 -13.16
CA ASN A 51 0.47 7.54 -14.21
C ASN A 51 0.36 8.43 -15.44
N GLN A 52 -0.86 8.82 -15.81
CA GLN A 52 -1.10 9.73 -16.94
C GLN A 52 -0.60 11.15 -16.68
N ASN A 53 -0.45 11.53 -15.40
CA ASN A 53 -0.07 12.89 -14.99
C ASN A 53 1.30 12.95 -14.33
N HIS A 54 2.06 11.84 -14.32
CA HIS A 54 3.40 11.72 -13.74
C HIS A 54 3.50 12.41 -12.38
N ARG A 55 2.61 12.05 -11.45
CA ARG A 55 2.53 12.68 -10.13
C ARG A 55 2.31 11.65 -9.03
N VAL A 56 2.67 12.04 -7.82
CA VAL A 56 2.18 11.39 -6.60
C VAL A 56 1.15 12.29 -5.97
N VAL A 57 0.07 11.71 -5.49
CA VAL A 57 -0.97 12.40 -4.73
C VAL A 57 -1.05 11.76 -3.35
N LYS A 58 -1.01 12.60 -2.31
CA LYS A 58 -1.18 12.21 -0.91
C LYS A 58 -2.62 12.51 -0.50
N TYR A 59 -3.31 11.51 0.04
CA TYR A 59 -4.68 11.57 0.52
C TYR A 59 -4.77 11.30 2.02
N SER A 60 -5.85 11.77 2.64
CA SER A 60 -6.28 11.27 3.94
C SER A 60 -6.80 9.82 3.84
N PRO A 61 -6.89 9.08 4.95
CA PRO A 61 -7.54 7.76 4.95
C PRO A 61 -8.99 7.78 4.41
N GLU A 62 -9.67 8.92 4.53
CA GLU A 62 -11.03 9.15 4.05
C GLU A 62 -11.12 9.50 2.55
N GLY A 63 -9.98 9.69 1.88
CA GLY A 63 -9.90 10.00 0.45
C GLY A 63 -9.86 11.50 0.12
N GLU A 64 -9.64 12.38 1.09
CA GLU A 64 -9.45 13.81 0.83
C GLU A 64 -8.04 14.06 0.29
N MET A 65 -7.91 14.76 -0.83
CA MET A 65 -6.60 15.13 -1.36
C MET A 65 -5.93 16.14 -0.44
N LEU A 66 -4.76 15.78 0.09
CA LEU A 66 -3.98 16.64 0.99
C LEU A 66 -2.95 17.46 0.20
N MET A 67 -2.26 16.83 -0.74
CA MET A 67 -1.26 17.48 -1.60
C MET A 67 -0.87 16.58 -2.78
N GLU A 68 -0.18 17.16 -3.75
CA GLU A 68 0.41 16.44 -4.88
C GLU A 68 1.75 17.05 -5.28
N TRP A 69 2.58 16.25 -5.94
CA TRP A 69 3.80 16.73 -6.59
C TRP A 69 4.08 15.95 -7.87
N SER A 70 4.71 16.64 -8.82
CA SER A 70 5.13 16.05 -10.08
C SER A 70 6.38 15.18 -9.90
N LEU A 71 6.46 14.15 -10.73
CA LEU A 71 7.59 13.25 -10.86
C LEU A 71 8.35 13.56 -12.15
N GLU A 72 9.62 13.14 -12.19
CA GLU A 72 10.48 13.27 -13.37
C GLU A 72 10.14 12.25 -14.47
N GLY A 73 9.14 11.38 -14.27
CA GLY A 73 8.73 10.36 -15.25
C GLY A 73 7.54 9.52 -14.79
N VAL A 74 7.26 8.47 -15.58
CA VAL A 74 6.21 7.47 -15.29
C VAL A 74 6.64 6.62 -14.10
N ALA A 75 5.78 6.53 -13.09
CA ALA A 75 6.03 5.73 -11.90
C ALA A 75 5.33 4.38 -12.01
N ASP A 76 6.08 3.31 -11.86
CA ASP A 76 5.49 1.97 -11.83
C ASP A 76 5.09 1.55 -10.43
N ASP A 77 5.80 2.05 -9.43
CA ASP A 77 5.66 1.58 -8.05
C ASP A 77 6.00 2.69 -7.05
N ILE A 78 5.43 2.58 -5.86
CA ILE A 78 5.55 3.53 -4.76
C ILE A 78 5.58 2.81 -3.42
N ALA A 79 6.49 3.22 -2.54
CA ALA A 79 6.56 2.73 -1.17
C ALA A 79 6.88 3.87 -0.20
N VAL A 80 6.47 3.75 1.06
CA VAL A 80 6.72 4.77 2.08
C VAL A 80 7.52 4.17 3.23
N GLY A 81 8.59 4.86 3.62
CA GLY A 81 9.45 4.49 4.73
C GLY A 81 8.88 4.85 6.10
N PRO A 82 9.46 4.33 7.18
CA PRO A 82 8.99 4.57 8.54
C PRO A 82 9.10 6.04 8.99
N GLY A 83 9.98 6.84 8.35
CA GLY A 83 10.09 8.28 8.58
C GLY A 83 9.12 9.12 7.71
N GLY A 84 8.33 8.47 6.86
CA GLY A 84 7.43 9.11 5.90
C GLY A 84 8.08 9.45 4.56
N GLU A 85 9.33 9.05 4.34
CA GLU A 85 9.99 9.24 3.05
C GLU A 85 9.30 8.40 1.97
N VAL A 86 9.07 9.00 0.81
CA VAL A 86 8.35 8.37 -0.30
C VAL A 86 9.35 7.93 -1.35
N TYR A 87 9.35 6.64 -1.66
CA TYR A 87 10.19 6.04 -2.69
C TYR A 87 9.34 5.73 -3.90
N VAL A 88 9.82 6.12 -5.08
CA VAL A 88 9.11 5.91 -6.34
C VAL A 88 10.07 5.27 -7.34
N ASN A 89 9.63 4.19 -7.99
CA ASN A 89 10.36 3.63 -9.13
C ASN A 89 9.92 4.31 -10.43
N ILE A 90 10.87 4.90 -11.14
CA ILE A 90 10.66 5.52 -12.44
C ILE A 90 11.21 4.59 -13.53
N ASN A 91 10.31 3.84 -14.18
CA ASN A 91 10.62 2.72 -15.07
C ASN A 91 11.57 3.09 -16.21
N GLN A 92 11.29 4.20 -16.90
CA GLN A 92 12.07 4.65 -18.06
C GLN A 92 13.56 4.87 -17.74
N ASN A 93 13.90 5.03 -16.47
CA ASN A 93 15.24 5.38 -16.01
C ASN A 93 15.88 4.29 -15.13
N HIS A 94 15.20 3.15 -14.90
CA HIS A 94 15.62 2.13 -13.93
C HIS A 94 16.09 2.75 -12.61
N ARG A 95 15.30 3.70 -12.08
CA ARG A 95 15.73 4.58 -11.00
C ARG A 95 14.72 4.55 -9.87
N VAL A 96 15.22 4.42 -8.65
CA VAL A 96 14.45 4.70 -7.44
C VAL A 96 14.74 6.14 -7.03
N VAL A 97 13.69 6.93 -6.79
CA VAL A 97 13.78 8.30 -6.34
C VAL A 97 13.13 8.43 -4.96
N LYS A 98 13.84 9.06 -4.03
CA LYS A 98 13.40 9.31 -2.66
C LYS A 98 12.93 10.76 -2.53
N TYR A 99 11.75 10.95 -1.99
CA TYR A 99 11.13 12.23 -1.69
C TYR A 99 10.86 12.37 -0.19
N SER A 100 10.80 13.62 0.30
CA SER A 100 10.28 13.93 1.63
C SER A 100 8.76 13.71 1.67
N PRO A 101 8.16 13.64 2.87
CA PRO A 101 6.70 13.58 3.02
C PRO A 101 5.96 14.78 2.37
N GLU A 102 6.66 15.89 2.18
CA GLU A 102 6.18 17.12 1.53
C GLU A 102 6.48 17.15 0.02
N GLY A 103 6.89 16.03 -0.57
CA GLY A 103 7.10 15.92 -2.02
C GLY A 103 8.40 16.56 -2.54
N VAL A 104 9.33 16.92 -1.64
CA VAL A 104 10.65 17.44 -2.04
C VAL A 104 11.56 16.28 -2.41
N MET A 105 12.13 16.27 -3.61
CA MET A 105 13.11 15.27 -4.01
C MET A 105 14.37 15.37 -3.14
N LEU A 106 14.77 14.25 -2.53
CA LEU A 106 15.91 14.18 -1.60
C LEU A 106 17.12 13.50 -2.25
N ASP A 107 16.91 12.35 -2.89
CA ASP A 107 17.97 11.54 -3.49
C ASP A 107 17.39 10.61 -4.56
N GLY A 108 18.25 9.91 -5.30
CA GLY A 108 17.84 8.78 -6.13
C GLY A 108 19.02 8.02 -6.72
N TRP A 109 18.82 6.74 -6.94
CA TRP A 109 19.86 5.84 -7.45
C TRP A 109 19.32 4.96 -8.58
N THR A 110 20.21 4.61 -9.50
CA THR A 110 19.92 3.65 -10.57
C THR A 110 20.08 2.24 -10.05
N VAL A 111 19.23 1.35 -10.52
CA VAL A 111 19.26 -0.08 -10.25
C VAL A 111 19.53 -0.84 -11.55
N GLU A 112 20.29 -1.92 -11.47
CA GLU A 112 20.53 -2.78 -12.63
C GLU A 112 19.48 -3.90 -12.68
N GLY A 113 18.82 -4.01 -13.84
CA GLY A 113 17.81 -5.03 -14.11
C GLY A 113 16.39 -4.46 -14.14
N GLU A 114 15.44 -5.30 -14.58
CA GLU A 114 14.02 -4.96 -14.61
C GLU A 114 13.40 -5.23 -13.25
N MET A 115 13.21 -4.15 -12.49
CA MET A 115 12.55 -4.19 -11.19
C MET A 115 11.05 -4.49 -11.36
N THR A 116 10.47 -5.25 -10.44
CA THR A 116 9.04 -5.60 -10.44
C THR A 116 8.24 -5.02 -9.29
N ASP A 117 8.84 -4.88 -8.10
CA ASP A 117 8.15 -4.43 -6.88
C ASP A 117 9.16 -3.95 -5.84
N MET A 118 8.75 -3.03 -4.96
CA MET A 118 9.53 -2.39 -3.92
C MET A 118 8.82 -2.43 -2.56
N ALA A 119 9.55 -2.80 -1.51
CA ALA A 119 9.07 -2.73 -0.13
C ALA A 119 10.09 -2.06 0.79
N ILE A 120 9.61 -1.24 1.73
CA ILE A 120 10.46 -0.62 2.75
C ILE A 120 10.23 -1.28 4.10
N GLY A 121 11.31 -1.76 4.72
CA GLY A 121 11.25 -2.30 6.07
C GLY A 121 11.09 -1.20 7.12
N SER A 122 10.56 -1.55 8.30
CA SER A 122 10.51 -0.63 9.46
C SER A 122 11.90 -0.18 9.96
N ASN A 123 12.95 -0.87 9.53
CA ASN A 123 14.35 -0.50 9.73
C ASN A 123 14.88 0.50 8.68
N GLY A 124 14.06 0.91 7.72
CA GLY A 124 14.44 1.83 6.63
C GLY A 124 15.15 1.16 5.46
N LEU A 125 15.34 -0.16 5.46
CA LEU A 125 15.93 -0.86 4.30
C LEU A 125 14.96 -0.91 3.13
N VAL A 126 15.46 -0.62 1.94
CA VAL A 126 14.72 -0.70 0.68
C VAL A 126 14.98 -2.05 0.04
N TYR A 127 13.93 -2.83 -0.20
CA TYR A 127 14.00 -4.15 -0.84
C TYR A 127 13.36 -4.07 -2.22
N LEU A 128 14.11 -4.46 -3.24
CA LEU A 128 13.67 -4.45 -4.63
C LEU A 128 13.67 -5.87 -5.20
N SER A 129 12.60 -6.25 -5.88
CA SER A 129 12.49 -7.51 -6.61
C SER A 129 12.71 -7.29 -8.12
N PHE A 130 13.24 -8.30 -8.80
CA PHE A 130 13.58 -8.22 -10.22
C PHE A 130 13.10 -9.45 -11.01
N THR A 131 12.83 -9.27 -12.31
CA THR A 131 12.36 -10.36 -13.21
C THR A 131 13.34 -11.53 -13.32
N ASN A 132 14.63 -11.28 -13.07
CA ASN A 132 15.69 -12.30 -13.08
C ASN A 132 15.81 -13.11 -11.78
N GLY A 133 14.90 -12.90 -10.82
CA GLY A 133 14.86 -13.62 -9.54
C GLY A 133 15.80 -13.09 -8.47
N LEU A 134 16.47 -11.95 -8.71
CA LEU A 134 17.28 -11.29 -7.69
C LEU A 134 16.41 -10.44 -6.75
N ILE A 135 16.87 -10.34 -5.50
CA ILE A 135 16.44 -9.31 -4.55
C ILE A 135 17.67 -8.44 -4.25
N GLN A 136 17.53 -7.13 -4.41
CA GLN A 136 18.56 -6.17 -4.01
C GLN A 136 18.08 -5.38 -2.80
N VAL A 137 18.99 -5.08 -1.87
CA VAL A 137 18.68 -4.41 -0.60
C VAL A 137 19.58 -3.18 -0.46
N PHE A 138 18.98 -2.02 -0.19
CA PHE A 138 19.67 -0.75 -0.10
C PHE A 138 19.48 -0.09 1.27
N VAL A 139 20.48 0.70 1.65
CA VAL A 139 20.40 1.70 2.73
C VAL A 139 20.28 3.05 2.06
N ALA A 140 19.19 3.78 2.29
CA ALA A 140 18.87 5.02 1.58
C ALA A 140 18.21 6.07 2.48
#